data_AF-A0AA38P2G3-F1
#
_entry.id   AF-A0AA38P2G3-F1
#
_cell.length_a   1.000
_cell.length_b   1.000
_cell.length_c   1.000
_cell.angle_alpha   90.00
_cell.angle_beta   90.00
_cell.angle_gamma   90.00
#
_symmetry.space_group_name_H-M   'P 1'
#
loop_
_entity.id
_entity.type
_entity.pdbx_description
1 polymer ?
#
loop_
_entity_poly.entity_id
_entity_poly.type
_entity_poly.pdbx_seq_one_letter_code
_entity_poly.pdbx_strand_id
1 'polypeptide(L)'
;MPELLTQDQIDQISSSYLLLPGFLSTEETAKLLQRSKQLISEFPLETHPRTKFTTGDDNHVGDDYFLTSGDKIRFFLEEDAVDKDGRLNREKEKAVNKIGHALHELDPLFRKVTLENPKVQAVACDIAMHVDPVALQSMVICKQPEIGGEVGEHNDSYYTDPPSALGFWFALEQCTPLNGALSFLPGSHLTTPITKRFIRLPEGGTGFEKIVPPEVEAQAAESSKGKYILEACSPGDLVLIHGSVLHKSERNTSSHTRFAYTFHMIESPPRALYDAKNWLQPTPSMPFSHVLNEPNLKLINPALA
;
A
#
# COMPACT_ATOMS: atom_id res chain seq x y z
N MET A 1 25.83 4.72 2.80
CA MET A 1 25.13 4.98 1.51
C MET A 1 25.09 6.49 1.29
N PRO A 2 25.14 6.99 0.05
CA PRO A 2 24.99 8.43 -0.19
C PRO A 2 23.59 8.89 0.22
N GLU A 3 23.48 10.05 0.86
CA GLU A 3 22.20 10.71 1.15
C GLU A 3 21.51 11.10 -0.16
N LEU A 4 20.25 10.70 -0.29
CA LEU A 4 19.40 10.93 -1.45
C LEU A 4 18.34 12.01 -1.17
N LEU A 5 17.84 12.09 0.06
CA LEU A 5 16.88 13.09 0.49
C LEU A 5 17.59 14.32 1.08
N THR A 6 17.06 15.50 0.78
CA THR A 6 17.40 16.75 1.46
C THR A 6 16.72 16.83 2.82
N GLN A 7 17.20 17.69 3.72
CA GLN A 7 16.55 17.91 5.02
C GLN A 7 15.10 18.37 4.87
N ASP A 8 14.80 19.27 3.93
CA ASP A 8 13.43 19.74 3.67
C ASP A 8 12.50 18.57 3.27
N GLN A 9 13.01 17.62 2.49
CA GLN A 9 12.27 16.41 2.11
C GLN A 9 12.03 15.48 3.30
N ILE A 10 13.02 15.32 4.18
CA ILE A 10 12.91 14.53 5.41
C ILE A 10 11.87 15.15 6.35
N ASP A 11 11.90 16.47 6.51
CA ASP A 11 10.93 17.21 7.34
C ASP A 11 9.50 17.08 6.77
N GLN A 12 9.37 17.10 5.44
CA GLN A 12 8.08 16.93 4.75
C GLN A 12 7.48 15.54 4.97
N ILE A 13 8.24 14.46 4.73
CA ILE A 13 7.70 13.09 4.91
C ILE A 13 7.40 12.79 6.38
N SER A 14 8.19 13.36 7.30
CA SER A 14 7.91 13.28 8.75
C SER A 14 6.60 13.99 9.13
N SER A 15 6.06 14.84 8.25
CA SER A 15 4.86 15.65 8.48
C SER A 15 3.65 15.26 7.61
N SER A 16 3.79 14.37 6.61
CA SER A 16 2.67 13.89 5.79
C SER A 16 3.08 12.81 4.76
N TYR A 17 3.48 13.24 3.57
CA TYR A 17 3.81 12.43 2.41
C TYR A 17 4.83 13.22 1.57
N LEU A 18 5.57 12.53 0.70
CA LEU A 18 6.58 13.16 -0.14
C LEU A 18 6.56 12.60 -1.56
N LEU A 19 6.48 13.49 -2.55
CA LEU A 19 6.65 13.15 -3.97
C LEU A 19 8.13 13.26 -4.36
N LEU A 20 8.65 12.20 -4.98
CA LEU A 20 9.98 12.11 -5.57
C LEU A 20 9.84 11.87 -7.09
N PRO A 21 9.92 12.94 -7.91
CA PRO A 21 9.75 12.83 -9.35
C PRO A 21 10.83 11.99 -10.03
N GLY A 22 10.45 11.18 -11.02
CA GLY A 22 11.38 10.40 -11.83
C GLY A 22 12.21 9.39 -11.03
N PHE A 23 11.68 8.90 -9.90
CA PHE A 23 12.39 7.99 -9.01
C PHE A 23 12.76 6.69 -9.72
N LEU A 24 11.83 6.08 -10.45
CA LEU A 24 12.13 4.97 -11.36
C LEU A 24 12.43 5.51 -12.76
N SER A 25 13.38 4.87 -13.45
CA SER A 25 13.63 5.16 -14.86
C SER A 25 12.43 4.77 -15.72
N THR A 26 12.30 5.39 -16.90
CA THR A 26 11.26 5.04 -17.88
C THR A 26 11.26 3.55 -18.23
N GLU A 27 12.44 2.93 -18.30
CA GLU A 27 12.58 1.50 -18.59
C GLU A 27 12.08 0.62 -17.44
N GLU A 28 12.46 0.92 -16.20
CA GLU A 28 11.97 0.19 -15.01
C GLU A 28 10.44 0.28 -14.92
N THR A 29 9.90 1.49 -15.07
CA THR A 29 8.46 1.75 -15.04
C THR A 29 7.72 0.97 -16.12
N ALA A 30 8.20 1.01 -17.37
CA ALA A 30 7.59 0.28 -18.47
C ALA A 30 7.63 -1.24 -18.27
N LYS A 31 8.74 -1.77 -17.74
CA LYS A 31 8.87 -3.22 -17.42
C LYS A 31 7.89 -3.66 -16.34
N LEU A 32 7.74 -2.88 -15.26
CA LEU A 32 6.75 -3.17 -14.22
C LEU A 32 5.33 -3.14 -14.79
N LEU A 33 4.98 -2.10 -15.56
CA LEU A 33 3.66 -1.98 -16.17
C LEU A 33 3.35 -3.15 -17.12
N GLN A 34 4.30 -3.50 -17.99
CA GLN A 34 4.16 -4.63 -18.89
C GLN A 34 3.99 -5.94 -18.11
N ARG A 35 4.78 -6.13 -17.05
CA ARG A 35 4.68 -7.33 -16.21
C ARG A 35 3.35 -7.41 -15.48
N SER A 36 2.83 -6.29 -14.96
CA SER A 36 1.48 -6.24 -14.38
C SER A 36 0.41 -6.69 -15.37
N LYS A 37 0.45 -6.18 -16.61
CA LYS A 37 -0.51 -6.56 -17.66
C LYS A 37 -0.35 -8.03 -18.07
N GLN A 38 0.89 -8.54 -18.11
CA GLN A 38 1.17 -9.95 -18.37
C GLN A 38 0.60 -10.85 -17.26
N LEU A 39 0.85 -10.54 -15.98
CA LEU A 39 0.30 -11.29 -14.85
C LEU A 39 -1.23 -11.37 -14.92
N ILE A 40 -1.88 -10.26 -15.27
CA ILE A 40 -3.34 -10.22 -15.46
C ILE A 40 -3.77 -11.12 -16.63
N SER A 41 -3.08 -11.07 -17.77
CA SER A 41 -3.38 -11.92 -18.91
C SER A 41 -3.21 -13.41 -18.60
N GLU A 42 -2.22 -13.77 -17.78
CA GLU A 42 -1.84 -15.17 -17.50
C GLU A 42 -2.69 -15.84 -16.41
N PHE A 43 -3.35 -15.08 -15.52
CA PHE A 43 -4.04 -15.73 -14.40
C PHE A 43 -5.26 -16.54 -14.85
N PRO A 44 -5.47 -17.76 -14.29
CA PRO A 44 -6.55 -18.64 -14.71
C PRO A 44 -7.88 -18.19 -14.09
N LEU A 45 -8.75 -17.60 -14.91
CA LEU A 45 -10.07 -17.15 -14.47
C LEU A 45 -10.99 -18.32 -14.05
N GLU A 46 -10.86 -19.48 -14.70
CA GLU A 46 -11.72 -20.65 -14.45
C GLU A 46 -11.55 -21.22 -13.04
N THR A 47 -10.33 -21.16 -12.50
CA THR A 47 -10.02 -21.58 -11.13
C THR A 47 -10.06 -20.43 -10.13
N HIS A 48 -10.36 -19.22 -10.60
CA HIS A 48 -10.41 -18.03 -9.75
C HIS A 48 -11.76 -17.96 -9.02
N PRO A 49 -11.78 -17.74 -7.69
CA PRO A 49 -13.03 -17.68 -6.91
C PRO A 49 -13.88 -16.43 -7.19
N ARG A 50 -13.40 -15.52 -8.04
CA ARG A 50 -14.02 -14.23 -8.40
C ARG A 50 -14.22 -13.31 -7.20
N THR A 51 -13.30 -13.42 -6.23
CA THR A 51 -13.20 -12.53 -5.06
C THR A 51 -13.19 -11.07 -5.49
N LYS A 52 -14.11 -10.28 -4.92
CA LYS A 52 -14.25 -8.85 -5.14
C LYS A 52 -13.40 -8.09 -4.12
N PHE A 53 -12.82 -6.96 -4.52
CA PHE A 53 -12.26 -5.99 -3.58
C PHE A 53 -13.37 -5.01 -3.16
N THR A 54 -13.62 -4.90 -1.85
CA THR A 54 -14.55 -3.91 -1.27
C THR A 54 -13.79 -3.07 -0.23
N THR A 55 -14.16 -1.81 -0.05
CA THR A 55 -13.51 -0.88 0.90
C THR A 55 -14.43 -0.41 2.02
N GLY A 56 -15.67 -0.91 2.08
CA GLY A 56 -16.69 -0.48 3.03
C GLY A 56 -16.59 -1.16 4.40
N ASP A 57 -17.02 -0.45 5.43
CA ASP A 57 -17.08 -0.93 6.83
C ASP A 57 -18.16 -2.01 7.06
N ASP A 58 -19.09 -2.17 6.12
CA ASP A 58 -20.19 -3.14 6.23
C ASP A 58 -19.72 -4.55 5.79
N ASN A 59 -19.44 -5.40 6.79
CA ASN A 59 -19.23 -6.85 6.64
C ASN A 59 -18.17 -7.26 5.61
N HIS A 60 -16.94 -6.79 5.83
CA HIS A 60 -15.79 -7.18 5.03
C HIS A 60 -15.38 -8.64 5.31
N VAL A 61 -16.14 -9.61 4.78
CA VAL A 61 -15.73 -11.02 4.77
C VAL A 61 -14.76 -11.21 3.60
N GLY A 62 -13.48 -10.93 3.81
CA GLY A 62 -12.45 -11.48 2.94
C GLY A 62 -12.58 -13.00 2.96
N ASP A 63 -12.83 -13.60 1.80
CA ASP A 63 -12.84 -15.06 1.67
C ASP A 63 -11.43 -15.64 1.95
N ASP A 64 -11.33 -16.96 2.04
CA ASP A 64 -10.05 -17.64 2.24
C ASP A 64 -9.00 -17.25 1.18
N TYR A 65 -9.44 -16.83 -0.02
CA TYR A 65 -8.59 -16.37 -1.10
C TYR A 65 -7.96 -14.99 -0.81
N PHE A 66 -8.64 -14.10 -0.10
CA PHE A 66 -8.00 -12.91 0.45
C PHE A 66 -7.08 -13.24 1.63
N LEU A 67 -7.59 -13.96 2.64
CA LEU A 67 -6.87 -14.22 3.88
C LEU A 67 -5.55 -14.98 3.69
N THR A 68 -5.46 -15.87 2.69
CA THR A 68 -4.25 -16.65 2.42
C THR A 68 -3.41 -16.07 1.28
N SER A 69 -3.59 -14.79 0.94
CA SER A 69 -2.88 -14.13 -0.17
C SER A 69 -1.56 -13.45 0.22
N GLY A 70 -1.26 -13.35 1.53
CA GLY A 70 -0.10 -12.64 2.07
C GLY A 70 1.25 -13.10 1.51
N ASP A 71 1.34 -14.37 1.11
CA ASP A 71 2.55 -15.01 0.56
C ASP A 71 2.30 -15.56 -0.86
N LYS A 72 1.41 -14.91 -1.63
CA LYS A 72 1.02 -15.28 -3.00
C LYS A 72 0.92 -14.05 -3.92
N ILE A 73 0.89 -14.31 -5.23
CA ILE A 73 0.41 -13.37 -6.24
C ILE A 73 -1.02 -13.79 -6.62
N ARG A 74 -2.00 -13.02 -6.17
CA ARG A 74 -3.44 -13.23 -6.37
C ARG A 74 -4.09 -11.99 -6.94
N PHE A 75 -5.28 -12.16 -7.50
CA PHE A 75 -5.97 -11.15 -8.28
C PHE A 75 -7.30 -10.83 -7.60
N PHE A 76 -7.63 -9.55 -7.49
CA PHE A 76 -8.87 -9.11 -6.86
C PHE A 76 -9.64 -8.26 -7.84
N LEU A 77 -10.91 -8.60 -8.06
CA LEU A 77 -11.72 -8.00 -9.10
C LEU A 77 -12.40 -6.72 -8.59
N GLU A 78 -12.64 -5.78 -9.50
CA GLU A 78 -13.52 -4.64 -9.26
C GLU A 78 -14.94 -5.14 -8.99
N GLU A 79 -15.60 -4.54 -8.02
CA GLU A 79 -16.99 -4.90 -7.69
C GLU A 79 -17.92 -4.75 -8.89
N ASP A 80 -17.81 -3.63 -9.62
CA ASP A 80 -18.62 -3.33 -10.81
C ASP A 80 -18.23 -4.16 -12.05
N ALA A 81 -17.21 -5.02 -11.97
CA ALA A 81 -16.86 -5.95 -13.05
C ALA A 81 -17.54 -7.32 -12.92
N VAL A 82 -18.18 -7.61 -11.77
CA VAL A 82 -18.82 -8.88 -11.46
C VAL A 82 -20.33 -8.67 -11.32
N ASP A 83 -21.12 -9.39 -12.11
CA ASP A 83 -22.58 -9.31 -12.03
C ASP A 83 -23.16 -10.09 -10.82
N LYS A 84 -24.47 -9.99 -10.65
CA LYS A 84 -25.22 -10.68 -9.57
C LYS A 84 -25.11 -12.21 -9.59
N ASP A 85 -24.78 -12.81 -10.73
CA ASP A 85 -24.59 -14.25 -10.89
C ASP A 85 -23.11 -14.64 -10.72
N GLY A 86 -22.26 -13.68 -10.36
CA GLY A 86 -20.82 -13.89 -10.21
C GLY A 86 -20.07 -13.99 -11.53
N ARG A 87 -20.63 -13.56 -12.67
CA ARG A 87 -19.92 -13.58 -13.97
C ARG A 87 -19.26 -12.24 -14.25
N LEU A 88 -18.18 -12.26 -15.04
CA LEU A 88 -17.58 -11.02 -15.52
C LEU A 88 -18.49 -10.37 -16.56
N ASN A 89 -18.74 -9.07 -16.40
CA ASN A 89 -19.48 -8.27 -17.39
C ASN A 89 -18.56 -7.60 -18.44
N ARG A 90 -17.26 -7.86 -18.36
CA ARG A 90 -16.21 -7.31 -19.22
C ARG A 90 -15.03 -8.27 -19.32
N GLU A 91 -14.08 -7.95 -20.19
CA GLU A 91 -12.83 -8.70 -20.32
C GLU A 91 -12.07 -8.74 -18.99
N LYS A 92 -11.42 -9.86 -18.70
CA LYS A 92 -10.66 -10.11 -17.47
C LYS A 92 -9.60 -9.03 -17.23
N GLU A 93 -8.94 -8.60 -18.30
CA GLU A 93 -7.91 -7.58 -18.32
C GLU A 93 -8.42 -6.20 -17.86
N LYS A 94 -9.73 -5.98 -17.99
CA LYS A 94 -10.45 -4.75 -17.60
C LYS A 94 -11.25 -4.92 -16.30
N ALA A 95 -11.13 -6.07 -15.63
CA ALA A 95 -11.92 -6.42 -14.44
C ALA A 95 -11.09 -6.44 -13.15
N VAL A 96 -9.75 -6.52 -13.23
CA VAL A 96 -8.88 -6.60 -12.05
C VAL A 96 -8.74 -5.23 -11.39
N ASN A 97 -9.08 -5.12 -10.11
CA ASN A 97 -8.82 -3.97 -9.26
C ASN A 97 -7.35 -3.94 -8.82
N LYS A 98 -6.87 -5.04 -8.24
CA LYS A 98 -5.50 -5.16 -7.74
C LYS A 98 -4.91 -6.56 -7.86
N ILE A 99 -3.59 -6.62 -7.81
CA ILE A 99 -2.79 -7.84 -7.66
C ILE A 99 -2.07 -7.75 -6.30
N GLY A 100 -2.03 -8.82 -5.51
CA GLY A 100 -1.37 -8.83 -4.19
C GLY A 100 -1.22 -10.23 -3.58
N HIS A 101 -0.54 -10.40 -2.45
CA HIS A 101 0.16 -9.36 -1.67
C HIS A 101 1.68 -9.56 -1.60
N ALA A 102 2.25 -10.52 -2.35
CA ALA A 102 3.68 -10.88 -2.30
C ALA A 102 4.44 -10.71 -3.63
N LEU A 103 4.08 -9.73 -4.47
CA LEU A 103 4.85 -9.45 -5.71
C LEU A 103 6.34 -9.19 -5.42
N HIS A 104 6.66 -8.45 -4.36
CA HIS A 104 8.04 -8.14 -3.94
C HIS A 104 8.86 -9.40 -3.57
N GLU A 105 8.22 -10.49 -3.21
CA GLU A 105 8.91 -11.75 -2.91
C GLU A 105 8.98 -12.68 -4.12
N LEU A 106 7.87 -12.77 -4.86
CA LEU A 106 7.64 -13.85 -5.82
C LEU A 106 7.92 -13.48 -7.27
N ASP A 107 7.94 -12.19 -7.61
CA ASP A 107 8.23 -11.75 -8.97
C ASP A 107 9.57 -10.99 -9.04
N PRO A 108 10.53 -11.42 -9.88
CA PRO A 108 11.86 -10.83 -9.93
C PRO A 108 11.90 -9.33 -10.24
N LEU A 109 10.95 -8.79 -11.02
CA LEU A 109 10.97 -7.37 -11.37
C LEU A 109 10.53 -6.50 -10.20
N PHE A 110 9.49 -6.93 -9.49
CA PHE A 110 9.01 -6.22 -8.29
C PHE A 110 9.98 -6.39 -7.12
N ARG A 111 10.57 -7.59 -6.96
CA ARG A 111 11.66 -7.84 -6.00
C ARG A 111 12.83 -6.90 -6.22
N LYS A 112 13.30 -6.76 -7.46
CA LYS A 112 14.41 -5.89 -7.80
C LYS A 112 14.18 -4.44 -7.39
N VAL A 113 12.95 -3.95 -7.51
CA VAL A 113 12.58 -2.59 -7.11
C VAL A 113 12.44 -2.45 -5.60
N THR A 114 11.88 -3.43 -4.90
CA THR A 114 11.58 -3.32 -3.46
C THR A 114 12.75 -3.71 -2.56
N LEU A 115 13.40 -4.84 -2.83
CA LEU A 115 14.37 -5.44 -1.91
C LEU A 115 15.83 -5.26 -2.39
N GLU A 116 16.04 -4.93 -3.66
CA GLU A 116 17.39 -4.89 -4.26
C GLU A 116 17.76 -3.51 -4.82
N ASN A 117 16.87 -2.51 -4.72
CA ASN A 117 17.09 -1.19 -5.28
C ASN A 117 17.85 -0.30 -4.29
N PRO A 118 19.09 0.12 -4.59
CA PRO A 118 19.88 0.95 -3.68
C PRO A 118 19.24 2.32 -3.42
N LYS A 119 18.40 2.85 -4.33
CA LYS A 119 17.68 4.11 -4.09
C LYS A 119 16.59 3.93 -3.03
N VAL A 120 15.89 2.80 -3.02
CA VAL A 120 14.89 2.49 -1.99
C VAL A 120 15.57 2.32 -0.63
N GLN A 121 16.69 1.61 -0.59
CA GLN A 121 17.49 1.45 0.63
C GLN A 121 18.03 2.79 1.15
N ALA A 122 18.52 3.67 0.26
CA ALA A 122 18.96 5.01 0.63
C ALA A 122 17.81 5.85 1.21
N VAL A 123 16.64 5.87 0.54
CA VAL A 123 15.45 6.57 1.05
C VAL A 123 15.04 6.05 2.44
N ALA A 124 14.97 4.72 2.63
CA ALA A 124 14.62 4.14 3.92
C ALA A 124 15.62 4.53 5.03
N CYS A 125 16.91 4.63 4.70
CA CYS A 125 17.93 5.11 5.64
C CYS A 125 17.82 6.60 5.93
N ASP A 126 17.60 7.44 4.93
CA ASP A 126 17.53 8.91 5.07
C ASP A 126 16.31 9.35 5.90
N ILE A 127 15.16 8.70 5.69
CA ILE A 127 13.94 8.96 6.48
C ILE A 127 14.18 8.64 7.96
N ALA A 128 15.06 7.68 8.24
CA ALA A 128 15.49 7.32 9.59
C ALA A 128 14.34 7.02 10.56
N MET A 129 13.22 6.48 10.04
CA MET A 129 12.07 6.02 10.82
C MET A 129 12.27 4.59 11.36
N HIS A 130 13.10 3.80 10.69
CA HIS A 130 13.31 2.37 10.97
C HIS A 130 14.77 2.06 11.15
N VAL A 131 15.07 1.19 12.12
CA VAL A 131 16.37 0.57 12.27
C VAL A 131 16.50 -0.59 11.30
N ASP A 132 15.53 -1.51 11.28
CA ASP A 132 15.62 -2.73 10.49
C ASP A 132 14.26 -3.01 9.80
N PRO A 133 13.90 -2.22 8.78
CA PRO A 133 12.60 -2.32 8.15
C PRO A 133 12.46 -3.61 7.36
N VAL A 134 11.29 -4.25 7.47
CA VAL A 134 10.89 -5.41 6.68
C VAL A 134 9.72 -5.07 5.75
N ALA A 135 9.70 -5.69 4.57
CA ALA A 135 8.61 -5.53 3.61
C ALA A 135 7.37 -6.31 4.07
N LEU A 136 6.29 -5.59 4.35
CA LEU A 136 5.05 -6.13 4.88
C LEU A 136 4.17 -6.74 3.77
N GLN A 137 3.97 -5.97 2.71
CA GLN A 137 3.10 -6.34 1.59
C GLN A 137 3.46 -5.54 0.35
N SER A 138 3.06 -6.04 -0.81
CA SER A 138 3.15 -5.33 -2.08
C SER A 138 1.95 -5.58 -2.96
N MET A 139 1.50 -4.57 -3.70
CA MET A 139 0.35 -4.64 -4.58
C MET A 139 0.60 -3.91 -5.90
N VAL A 140 -0.10 -4.33 -6.95
CA VAL A 140 -0.34 -3.50 -8.13
C VAL A 140 -1.79 -3.06 -8.09
N ILE A 141 -2.05 -1.76 -8.19
CA ILE A 141 -3.39 -1.18 -8.23
C ILE A 141 -3.66 -0.73 -9.66
N CYS A 142 -4.70 -1.26 -10.30
CA CYS A 142 -4.95 -1.05 -11.74
C CYS A 142 -5.75 0.22 -12.03
N LYS A 143 -6.72 0.56 -11.15
CA LYS A 143 -7.77 1.58 -11.38
C LYS A 143 -8.29 1.51 -12.81
N GLN A 144 -9.11 0.50 -13.08
CA GLN A 144 -9.63 0.25 -14.42
C GLN A 144 -10.42 1.46 -14.96
N PRO A 145 -10.48 1.68 -16.28
CA PRO A 145 -11.25 2.77 -16.86
C PRO A 145 -12.72 2.68 -16.44
N GLU A 146 -13.33 3.82 -16.15
CA GLU A 146 -14.75 4.01 -15.82
C GLU A 146 -15.25 3.37 -14.51
N ILE A 147 -14.70 2.21 -14.13
CA ILE A 147 -15.17 1.43 -12.98
C ILE A 147 -14.19 1.42 -11.81
N GLY A 148 -12.94 1.88 -12.01
CA GLY A 148 -11.87 1.76 -11.04
C GLY A 148 -12.30 2.29 -9.67
N GLY A 149 -12.53 1.37 -8.73
CA GLY A 149 -13.24 1.66 -7.48
C GLY A 149 -12.55 2.76 -6.66
N GLU A 150 -13.34 3.59 -5.99
CA GLU A 150 -12.78 4.53 -5.02
C GLU A 150 -12.09 3.79 -3.87
N VAL A 151 -11.12 4.46 -3.24
CA VAL A 151 -10.57 4.02 -1.97
C VAL A 151 -10.89 5.12 -0.99
N GLY A 152 -11.77 4.81 -0.04
CA GLY A 152 -12.21 5.73 1.00
C GLY A 152 -11.04 6.24 1.85
N GLU A 153 -11.32 7.28 2.65
CA GLU A 153 -10.35 7.84 3.58
C GLU A 153 -9.87 6.79 4.58
N HIS A 154 -8.54 6.60 4.65
CA HIS A 154 -7.91 5.65 5.58
C HIS A 154 -6.46 6.05 5.90
N ASN A 155 -5.86 5.31 6.82
CA ASN A 155 -4.42 5.26 7.10
C ASN A 155 -3.95 3.80 7.07
N ASP A 156 -2.64 3.59 6.99
CA ASP A 156 -2.00 2.27 6.84
C ASP A 156 -1.36 1.73 8.13
N SER A 157 -1.33 2.53 9.21
CA SER A 157 -0.51 2.32 10.40
C SER A 157 -1.13 1.42 11.49
N TYR A 158 -1.88 0.38 11.13
CA TYR A 158 -2.58 -0.50 12.09
C TYR A 158 -1.88 -1.84 12.39
N TYR A 159 -0.67 -2.05 11.86
CA TYR A 159 0.03 -3.35 11.95
C TYR A 159 0.95 -3.51 13.16
N THR A 160 1.56 -2.44 13.64
CA THR A 160 2.59 -2.52 14.69
C THR A 160 2.30 -1.61 15.87
N ASP A 161 2.86 -1.96 17.03
CA ASP A 161 2.92 -1.09 18.21
C ASP A 161 4.38 -0.86 18.65
N PRO A 162 4.92 0.37 18.57
CA PRO A 162 4.27 1.57 18.03
C PRO A 162 4.02 1.48 16.51
N PRO A 163 3.12 2.31 15.95
CA PRO A 163 2.88 2.34 14.51
C PRO A 163 4.12 2.70 13.71
N SER A 164 4.45 1.87 12.72
CA SER A 164 5.70 2.00 11.96
C SER A 164 5.51 1.88 10.44
N ALA A 165 4.29 1.88 9.92
CA ALA A 165 4.11 1.69 8.48
C ALA A 165 4.65 2.88 7.66
N LEU A 166 5.35 2.57 6.57
CA LEU A 166 5.72 3.52 5.52
C LEU A 166 5.38 2.92 4.16
N GLY A 167 4.57 3.63 3.39
CA GLY A 167 4.17 3.23 2.04
C GLY A 167 5.10 3.81 0.99
N PHE A 168 5.51 2.96 0.04
CA PHE A 168 6.13 3.38 -1.21
C PHE A 168 5.10 3.14 -2.32
N TRP A 169 4.75 4.21 -3.05
CA TRP A 169 3.76 4.15 -4.12
C TRP A 169 4.37 4.70 -5.41
N PHE A 170 4.56 3.84 -6.39
CA PHE A 170 5.18 4.16 -7.67
C PHE A 170 4.11 4.28 -8.75
N ALA A 171 4.02 5.45 -9.38
CA ALA A 171 3.17 5.65 -10.54
C ALA A 171 3.72 4.84 -11.73
N LEU A 172 2.94 3.90 -12.27
CA LEU A 172 3.33 3.18 -13.49
C LEU A 172 2.74 3.80 -14.75
N GLU A 173 1.68 4.58 -14.58
CA GLU A 173 1.00 5.37 -15.62
C GLU A 173 0.74 6.80 -15.10
N GLN A 174 0.30 7.69 -16.00
CA GLN A 174 -0.06 9.05 -15.61
C GLN A 174 -1.19 9.04 -14.58
N CYS A 175 -1.02 9.79 -13.50
CA CYS A 175 -2.00 9.93 -12.42
C CYS A 175 -2.57 11.35 -12.44
N THR A 176 -3.89 11.44 -12.53
CA THR A 176 -4.64 12.68 -12.75
C THR A 176 -5.87 12.71 -11.82
N PRO A 177 -6.49 13.89 -11.62
CA PRO A 177 -7.75 13.96 -10.89
C PRO A 177 -8.85 13.05 -11.46
N LEU A 178 -8.87 12.83 -12.78
CA LEU A 178 -9.94 12.10 -13.47
C LEU A 178 -9.79 10.57 -13.42
N ASN A 179 -8.55 10.08 -13.26
CA ASN A 179 -8.25 8.64 -13.19
C ASN A 179 -7.87 8.15 -11.79
N GLY A 180 -8.24 8.91 -10.75
CA GLY A 180 -8.10 8.49 -9.36
C GLY A 180 -6.67 8.59 -8.83
N ALA A 181 -6.04 9.75 -9.01
CA ALA A 181 -4.83 10.15 -8.28
C ALA A 181 -5.09 10.18 -6.75
N LEU A 182 -4.01 10.07 -5.99
CA LEU A 182 -4.08 10.10 -4.53
C LEU A 182 -4.42 11.51 -4.03
N SER A 183 -5.11 11.59 -2.90
CA SER A 183 -5.30 12.82 -2.14
C SER A 183 -4.92 12.57 -0.70
N PHE A 184 -4.20 13.52 -0.10
CA PHE A 184 -3.71 13.44 1.27
C PHE A 184 -4.26 14.59 2.11
N LEU A 185 -4.45 14.36 3.41
CA LEU A 185 -4.70 15.43 4.38
C LEU A 185 -3.41 15.72 5.16
N PRO A 186 -2.64 16.77 4.80
CA PRO A 186 -1.39 17.08 5.48
C PRO A 186 -1.56 17.33 6.98
N GLY A 187 -0.63 16.86 7.79
CA GLY A 187 -0.69 16.99 9.25
C GLY A 187 -1.63 16.01 9.96
N SER A 188 -2.52 15.30 9.25
CA SER A 188 -3.48 14.36 9.86
C SER A 188 -2.85 13.27 10.72
N HIS A 189 -1.67 12.78 10.35
CA HIS A 189 -0.89 11.82 11.15
C HIS A 189 -0.54 12.29 12.58
N LEU A 190 -0.62 13.60 12.90
CA LEU A 190 -0.42 14.15 14.24
C LEU A 190 -1.73 14.43 14.98
N THR A 191 -2.83 14.62 14.26
CA THR A 191 -4.09 15.14 14.81
C THR A 191 -5.24 14.12 14.76
N THR A 192 -5.09 13.07 13.96
CA THR A 192 -6.09 12.03 13.78
C THR A 192 -5.54 10.71 14.32
N PRO A 193 -6.02 10.25 15.50
CA PRO A 193 -5.59 8.96 16.03
C PRO A 193 -6.12 7.82 15.16
N ILE A 194 -5.39 6.71 15.18
CA ILE A 194 -5.86 5.46 14.57
C ILE A 194 -6.96 4.91 15.47
N THR A 195 -8.18 4.81 14.96
CA THR A 195 -9.36 4.46 15.77
C THR A 195 -9.75 3.00 15.68
N LYS A 196 -9.38 2.33 14.58
CA LYS A 196 -9.72 0.94 14.29
C LYS A 196 -8.59 0.23 13.55
N ARG A 197 -8.57 -1.10 13.63
CA ARG A 197 -7.58 -1.97 12.97
C ARG A 197 -8.27 -3.05 12.17
N PHE A 198 -7.72 -3.38 11.01
CA PHE A 198 -8.21 -4.47 10.18
C PHE A 198 -7.59 -5.80 10.61
N ILE A 199 -8.40 -6.68 11.19
CA ILE A 199 -7.96 -7.90 11.88
C ILE A 199 -8.55 -9.15 11.25
N ARG A 200 -7.91 -10.31 11.49
CA ARG A 200 -8.56 -11.63 11.37
C ARG A 200 -9.55 -11.80 12.51
N LEU A 201 -10.76 -12.22 12.20
CA LEU A 201 -11.75 -12.55 13.21
C LEU A 201 -11.52 -13.99 13.73
N PRO A 202 -11.69 -14.26 15.04
CA PRO A 202 -11.54 -15.60 15.61
C PRO A 202 -12.43 -16.67 14.93
N GLU A 203 -13.62 -16.27 14.49
CA GLU A 203 -14.61 -17.09 13.79
C GLU A 203 -14.33 -17.29 12.29
N GLY A 204 -13.26 -16.70 11.75
CA GLY A 204 -12.92 -16.69 10.33
C GLY A 204 -13.32 -15.40 9.62
N GLY A 205 -12.65 -15.10 8.50
CA GLY A 205 -12.82 -13.83 7.79
C GLY A 205 -12.04 -12.67 8.42
N THR A 206 -12.44 -11.46 8.07
CA THR A 206 -11.81 -10.21 8.51
C THR A 206 -12.84 -9.23 9.06
N GLY A 207 -12.39 -8.28 9.86
CA GLY A 207 -13.23 -7.22 10.39
C GLY A 207 -12.42 -6.07 10.96
N PHE A 208 -13.13 -5.06 11.46
CA PHE A 208 -12.50 -3.91 12.12
C PHE A 208 -12.67 -4.01 13.64
N GLU A 209 -11.55 -4.01 14.36
CA GLU A 209 -11.51 -3.88 15.82
C GLU A 209 -11.28 -2.41 16.19
N LYS A 210 -12.18 -1.82 16.96
CA LYS A 210 -11.98 -0.47 17.52
C LYS A 210 -10.91 -0.51 18.61
N ILE A 211 -9.95 0.41 18.54
CA ILE A 211 -8.82 0.48 19.49
C ILE A 211 -8.82 1.74 20.35
N VAL A 212 -9.81 2.62 20.17
CA VAL A 212 -10.00 3.80 21.01
C VAL A 212 -11.43 3.85 21.56
N PRO A 213 -11.66 4.54 22.69
CA PRO A 213 -13.00 4.80 23.19
C PRO A 213 -13.86 5.61 22.19
N PRO A 214 -15.21 5.49 22.22
CA PRO A 214 -16.10 6.21 21.31
C PRO A 214 -15.93 7.74 21.31
N GLU A 215 -15.54 8.33 22.43
CA GLU A 215 -15.31 9.77 22.55
C GLU A 215 -14.10 10.21 21.71
N VAL A 216 -13.05 9.39 21.67
CA VAL A 216 -11.84 9.64 20.86
C VAL A 216 -12.15 9.43 19.38
N GLU A 217 -12.98 8.43 19.05
CA GLU A 217 -13.45 8.19 17.68
C GLU A 217 -14.26 9.39 17.15
N ALA A 218 -15.16 9.94 17.96
CA ALA A 218 -15.94 11.14 17.61
C ALA A 218 -15.04 12.37 17.40
N GLN A 219 -14.01 12.54 18.24
CA GLN A 219 -13.02 13.62 18.07
C GLN A 219 -12.19 13.45 16.80
N ALA A 220 -11.79 12.21 16.47
CA ALA A 220 -11.03 11.90 15.26
C ALA A 220 -11.82 12.22 13.99
N ALA A 221 -13.13 11.94 13.98
CA ALA A 221 -14.01 12.26 12.87
C ALA A 221 -14.19 13.78 12.66
N GLU A 222 -14.04 14.58 13.72
CA GLU A 222 -14.02 16.04 13.59
C GLU A 222 -12.65 16.54 13.11
N SER A 223 -11.55 15.92 13.56
CA SER A 223 -10.18 16.31 13.18
C SER A 223 -9.79 15.91 11.75
N SER A 224 -10.51 14.96 11.13
CA SER A 224 -10.33 14.63 9.70
C SER A 224 -10.96 15.66 8.75
N LYS A 225 -11.62 16.70 9.27
CA LYS A 225 -12.14 17.82 8.45
C LYS A 225 -11.01 18.76 8.07
N GLY A 226 -10.49 18.60 6.86
CA GLY A 226 -9.50 19.53 6.32
C GLY A 226 -9.39 19.53 4.79
N LYS A 227 -8.48 20.35 4.30
CA LYS A 227 -8.25 20.49 2.85
C LYS A 227 -7.31 19.38 2.37
N TYR A 228 -7.89 18.43 1.65
CA TYR A 228 -7.12 17.43 0.92
C TYR A 228 -6.31 18.05 -0.21
N ILE A 229 -5.05 17.64 -0.34
CA ILE A 229 -4.16 17.97 -1.46
C ILE A 229 -4.14 16.78 -2.40
N LEU A 230 -4.60 17.01 -3.64
CA LEU A 230 -4.49 16.04 -4.72
C LEU A 230 -3.04 15.99 -5.21
N GLU A 231 -2.46 14.79 -5.27
CA GLU A 231 -1.11 14.57 -5.74
C GLU A 231 -1.12 13.89 -7.12
N ALA A 232 -0.88 14.67 -8.17
CA ALA A 232 -0.78 14.17 -9.53
C ALA A 232 0.64 13.68 -9.80
N CYS A 233 0.79 12.56 -10.49
CA CYS A 233 2.08 11.90 -10.68
C CYS A 233 2.29 11.53 -12.15
N SER A 234 3.54 11.56 -12.59
CA SER A 234 3.98 11.05 -13.88
C SER A 234 4.52 9.62 -13.72
N PRO A 235 4.54 8.80 -14.80
CA PRO A 235 5.12 7.47 -14.74
C PRO A 235 6.58 7.50 -14.24
N GLY A 236 6.87 6.71 -13.21
CA GLY A 236 8.17 6.61 -12.54
C GLY A 236 8.30 7.44 -11.28
N ASP A 237 7.36 8.34 -11.00
CA ASP A 237 7.34 9.09 -9.74
C ASP A 237 7.06 8.16 -8.56
N LEU A 238 7.70 8.44 -7.41
CA LEU A 238 7.45 7.78 -6.14
C LEU A 238 6.74 8.75 -5.19
N VAL A 239 5.62 8.33 -4.63
CA VAL A 239 4.98 8.96 -3.47
C VAL A 239 5.30 8.12 -2.24
N LEU A 240 6.02 8.71 -1.29
CA LEU A 240 6.22 8.17 0.05
C LEU A 240 5.04 8.57 0.93
N ILE A 241 4.47 7.60 1.64
CA ILE A 241 3.25 7.76 2.43
C ILE A 241 3.56 7.42 3.89
N HIS A 242 3.58 8.41 4.77
CA HIS A 242 3.68 8.15 6.21
C HIS A 242 2.47 7.34 6.66
N GLY A 243 2.65 6.20 7.33
CA GLY A 243 1.55 5.24 7.53
C GLY A 243 0.34 5.80 8.29
N SER A 244 0.51 6.83 9.13
CA SER A 244 -0.60 7.46 9.85
C SER A 244 -1.26 8.63 9.11
N VAL A 245 -0.81 9.01 7.91
CA VAL A 245 -1.44 10.09 7.14
C VAL A 245 -2.77 9.62 6.55
N LEU A 246 -3.82 10.42 6.73
CA LEU A 246 -5.07 10.19 6.05
C LEU A 246 -4.92 10.46 4.55
N HIS A 247 -5.33 9.49 3.76
CA HIS A 247 -5.31 9.57 2.32
C HIS A 247 -6.47 8.78 1.69
N LYS A 248 -6.76 9.10 0.43
CA LYS A 248 -7.86 8.51 -0.35
C LYS A 248 -7.59 8.57 -1.84
N SER A 249 -8.43 7.91 -2.64
CA SER A 249 -8.46 8.11 -4.09
C SER A 249 -9.87 8.00 -4.65
N GLU A 250 -10.29 8.99 -5.43
CA GLU A 250 -11.61 9.03 -6.06
C GLU A 250 -11.74 7.95 -7.15
N ARG A 251 -12.99 7.56 -7.47
CA ARG A 251 -13.27 6.60 -8.57
C ARG A 251 -12.64 7.07 -9.89
N ASN A 252 -12.05 6.13 -10.64
CA ASN A 252 -11.60 6.42 -12.01
C ASN A 252 -12.82 6.48 -12.94
N THR A 253 -13.14 7.69 -13.39
CA THR A 253 -14.26 7.94 -14.33
C THR A 253 -13.79 8.19 -15.77
N SER A 254 -12.47 8.10 -16.00
CA SER A 254 -11.85 8.35 -17.29
C SER A 254 -11.78 7.08 -18.16
N SER A 255 -11.38 7.26 -19.42
CA SER A 255 -11.10 6.18 -20.37
C SER A 255 -9.70 5.56 -20.24
N HIS A 256 -8.87 6.01 -19.30
CA HIS A 256 -7.51 5.53 -19.12
C HIS A 256 -7.38 4.77 -17.81
N THR A 257 -6.55 3.73 -17.79
CA THR A 257 -6.14 3.07 -16.54
C THR A 257 -5.26 3.98 -15.69
N ARG A 258 -5.03 3.60 -14.44
CA ARG A 258 -4.01 4.20 -13.58
C ARG A 258 -3.28 3.10 -12.82
N PHE A 259 -2.35 2.43 -13.49
CA PHE A 259 -1.52 1.43 -12.84
C PHE A 259 -0.53 2.09 -11.87
N ALA A 260 -0.42 1.52 -10.68
CA ALA A 260 0.58 1.86 -9.70
C ALA A 260 1.11 0.59 -9.02
N TYR A 261 2.40 0.56 -8.73
CA TYR A 261 3.00 -0.45 -7.87
C TYR A 261 3.17 0.15 -6.48
N THR A 262 2.86 -0.60 -5.43
CA THR A 262 3.09 -0.16 -4.06
C THR A 262 3.61 -1.28 -3.19
N PHE A 263 4.45 -0.94 -2.24
CA PHE A 263 4.75 -1.81 -1.11
C PHE A 263 4.77 -1.01 0.18
N HIS A 264 4.52 -1.70 1.29
CA HIS A 264 4.62 -1.14 2.63
C HIS A 264 5.78 -1.79 3.36
N MET A 265 6.52 -1.01 4.13
CA MET A 265 7.49 -1.52 5.10
C MET A 265 7.11 -1.12 6.52
N ILE A 266 7.57 -1.90 7.49
CA ILE A 266 7.37 -1.72 8.93
C ILE A 266 8.67 -2.01 9.68
N GLU A 267 8.79 -1.53 10.91
CA GLU A 267 9.92 -1.89 11.79
C GLU A 267 9.80 -3.35 12.21
N SER A 268 10.92 -4.07 12.25
CA SER A 268 10.93 -5.45 12.73
C SER A 268 10.90 -5.54 14.26
N PRO A 269 10.46 -6.68 14.82
CA PRO A 269 10.70 -6.99 16.23
C PRO A 269 12.22 -6.94 16.57
N PRO A 270 12.60 -6.61 17.81
CA PRO A 270 11.74 -6.32 18.96
C PRO A 270 11.31 -4.84 19.08
N ARG A 271 11.67 -3.98 18.12
CA ARG A 271 11.45 -2.52 18.24
C ARG A 271 10.01 -2.11 18.01
N ALA A 272 9.29 -2.86 17.18
CA ALA A 272 7.84 -2.75 17.05
C ALA A 272 7.21 -4.14 17.14
N LEU A 273 6.13 -4.24 17.92
CA LEU A 273 5.37 -5.46 18.08
C LEU A 273 4.46 -5.66 16.86
N TYR A 274 4.63 -6.77 16.14
CA TYR A 274 3.68 -7.18 15.10
C TYR A 274 2.57 -8.03 15.71
N ASP A 275 1.32 -7.56 15.62
CA ASP A 275 0.20 -8.22 16.26
C ASP A 275 -0.27 -9.48 15.51
N ALA A 276 -0.51 -10.56 16.26
CA ALA A 276 -1.04 -11.82 15.75
C ALA A 276 -2.48 -11.70 15.19
N LYS A 277 -3.21 -10.62 15.52
CA LYS A 277 -4.54 -10.32 14.96
C LYS A 277 -4.48 -9.69 13.57
N ASN A 278 -3.34 -9.17 13.10
CA ASN A 278 -3.27 -8.54 11.78
C ASN A 278 -3.79 -9.49 10.71
N TRP A 279 -4.59 -8.96 9.76
CA TRP A 279 -5.14 -9.78 8.67
C TRP A 279 -4.03 -10.47 7.87
N LEU A 280 -2.90 -9.80 7.66
CA LEU A 280 -1.72 -10.38 7.04
C LEU A 280 -0.84 -10.97 8.15
N GLN A 281 -0.42 -12.21 7.95
CA GLN A 281 0.54 -12.88 8.84
C GLN A 281 1.64 -13.48 7.94
N PRO A 282 2.92 -13.31 8.30
CA PRO A 282 4.00 -13.99 7.59
C PRO A 282 3.86 -15.50 7.78
N THR A 283 4.31 -16.28 6.81
CA THR A 283 4.31 -17.75 6.93
C THR A 283 5.71 -18.23 7.33
N PRO A 284 5.85 -19.41 7.98
CA PRO A 284 7.18 -19.95 8.28
C PRO A 284 8.07 -20.12 7.04
N SER A 285 7.47 -20.38 5.87
CA SER A 285 8.15 -20.48 4.58
C SER A 285 8.47 -19.13 3.92
N MET A 286 7.79 -18.06 4.32
CA MET A 286 7.95 -16.72 3.77
C MET A 286 7.79 -15.69 4.89
N PRO A 287 8.80 -15.55 5.76
CA PRO A 287 8.86 -14.41 6.69
C PRO A 287 9.01 -13.11 5.91
N PHE A 288 8.75 -11.97 6.54
CA PHE A 288 8.98 -10.67 5.91
C PHE A 288 10.47 -10.47 5.63
N SER A 289 10.83 -10.19 4.38
CA SER A 289 12.21 -9.86 4.01
C SER A 289 12.61 -8.48 4.49
N HIS A 290 13.85 -8.35 4.94
CA HIS A 290 14.46 -7.07 5.27
C HIS A 290 14.66 -6.23 4.01
N VAL A 291 14.28 -4.95 4.08
CA VAL A 291 14.46 -3.97 2.99
C VAL A 291 15.91 -3.51 2.92
N LEU A 292 16.56 -3.34 4.08
CA LEU A 292 17.96 -3.00 4.18
C LEU A 292 18.83 -4.26 4.21
N ASN A 293 20.02 -4.19 3.61
CA ASN A 293 21.00 -5.27 3.71
C ASN A 293 21.61 -5.36 5.11
N GLU A 294 21.69 -4.22 5.81
CA GLU A 294 22.19 -4.10 7.18
C GLU A 294 21.33 -3.07 7.94
N PRO A 295 21.09 -3.26 9.25
CA PRO A 295 20.33 -2.31 10.04
C PRO A 295 20.93 -0.89 10.04
N ASN A 296 20.07 0.13 10.07
CA ASN A 296 20.45 1.54 10.18
C ASN A 296 20.90 1.88 11.61
N LEU A 297 22.15 1.57 11.92
CA LEU A 297 22.72 1.74 13.27
C LEU A 297 22.84 3.21 13.72
N LYS A 298 22.70 4.19 12.81
CA LYS A 298 22.70 5.62 13.17
C LYS A 298 21.63 5.98 14.18
N LEU A 299 20.51 5.24 14.17
CA LEU A 299 19.38 5.41 15.07
C LEU A 299 19.57 4.74 16.45
N ILE A 300 20.56 3.86 16.58
CA ILE A 300 20.90 3.21 17.86
C ILE A 300 22.05 3.96 18.53
N ASN A 301 23.04 4.40 17.75
CA ASN A 301 24.19 5.13 18.24
C ASN A 301 24.49 6.32 17.32
N PRO A 302 24.14 7.56 17.72
CA PRO A 302 24.41 8.76 16.94
C PRO A 302 25.89 9.00 16.62
N ALA A 303 26.81 8.37 17.36
CA ALA A 303 28.25 8.45 17.08
C ALA A 303 28.70 7.59 15.88
N LEU A 304 27.81 6.75 15.33
CA LEU A 304 28.02 5.96 14.10
C LEU A 304 27.45 6.64 12.85
N ALA A 305 26.94 7.87 12.98
CA ALA A 305 26.30 8.64 11.90
C ALA A 305 27.30 9.30 10.94
#